data_AF-A0A3A3GBY4-F1
#
_entry.id   AF-A0A3A3GBY4-F1
#
_cell.length_a   1.000
_cell.length_b   1.000
_cell.length_c   1.000
_cell.angle_alpha   90.00
_cell.angle_beta   90.00
_cell.angle_gamma   90.00
#
_symmetry.space_group_name_H-M   'P 1'
#
loop_
_entity.id
_entity.type
_entity.pdbx_description
1 polymer ?
#
loop_
_entity_poly.entity_id
_entity_poly.type
_entity_poly.pdbx_seq_one_letter_code
_entity_poly.pdbx_strand_id
1 'polypeptide(L)'
;MVTYKNVISIIGRENKLSRCTNAEGNVFSREEIVNSWKVSYIEKVSRNEDEIGLRLPQFGALSAIRAHWATSNSPATIVLPTGTGKSETMYATIISERIASTLVIVPSNLLRNKYLKERVILVYYQN
;
A
#
# COMPACT_ATOMS: atom_id res chain seq x y z
N MET A 1 1.91 -12.27 -17.92
CA MET A 1 1.15 -11.59 -16.85
C MET A 1 0.56 -12.66 -15.95
N VAL A 2 0.90 -12.69 -14.66
CA VAL A 2 0.31 -13.68 -13.72
C VAL A 2 -1.12 -13.23 -13.40
N THR A 3 -2.11 -14.04 -13.76
CA THR A 3 -3.51 -13.75 -13.45
C THR A 3 -3.76 -14.07 -11.98
N TYR A 4 -4.23 -13.07 -11.21
CA TYR A 4 -4.60 -13.22 -9.81
C TYR A 4 -6.10 -12.98 -9.62
N LYS A 5 -6.68 -13.65 -8.62
CA LYS A 5 -8.07 -13.47 -8.20
C LYS A 5 -8.08 -12.84 -6.81
N ASN A 6 -9.01 -11.91 -6.59
CA ASN A 6 -9.26 -11.37 -5.25
C ASN A 6 -10.43 -12.12 -4.62
N VAL A 7 -10.22 -12.61 -3.40
CA VAL A 7 -11.23 -13.34 -2.63
C VAL A 7 -11.49 -12.53 -1.36
N ILE A 8 -12.72 -12.08 -1.19
CA ILE A 8 -13.19 -11.40 0.02
C ILE A 8 -14.02 -12.39 0.82
N SER A 9 -13.59 -12.64 2.06
CA SER A 9 -14.31 -13.46 3.04
C SER A 9 -14.74 -12.60 4.23
N ILE A 10 -15.85 -12.94 4.86
CA ILE A 10 -16.27 -12.34 6.13
C ILE A 10 -15.73 -13.22 7.26
N ILE A 11 -15.20 -12.58 8.29
CA ILE A 11 -14.65 -13.19 9.49
C ILE A 11 -15.29 -12.54 10.72
N GLY A 12 -15.65 -13.36 11.71
CA GLY A 12 -16.42 -12.89 12.86
C GLY A 12 -17.78 -12.30 12.44
N ARG A 13 -18.17 -11.18 13.06
CA ARG A 13 -19.48 -10.56 12.79
C ARG A 13 -19.54 -9.82 11.45
N GLU A 14 -18.56 -8.95 11.17
CA GLU A 14 -18.59 -8.09 9.96
C GLU A 14 -17.20 -7.76 9.39
N ASN A 15 -16.14 -8.38 9.92
CA ASN A 15 -14.79 -8.07 9.47
C ASN A 15 -14.57 -8.68 8.08
N LYS A 16 -14.09 -7.87 7.14
CA LYS A 16 -13.76 -8.32 5.79
C LYS A 16 -12.28 -8.67 5.72
N LEU A 17 -11.98 -9.87 5.26
CA LEU A 17 -10.65 -10.37 4.93
C LEU A 17 -10.53 -10.47 3.41
N SER A 18 -9.66 -9.65 2.83
CA SER A 18 -9.33 -9.67 1.40
C SER A 18 -8.02 -10.44 1.20
N ARG A 19 -8.00 -11.40 0.27
CA ARG A 19 -6.84 -12.21 -0.09
C ARG A 19 -6.66 -12.25 -1.60
N CYS A 20 -5.41 -12.32 -2.04
CA CYS A 20 -5.07 -12.55 -3.44
C CYS A 20 -4.65 -14.01 -3.62
N THR A 21 -5.23 -14.69 -4.60
CA THR A 21 -4.86 -16.06 -4.99
C THR A 21 -4.41 -16.10 -6.44
N ASN A 22 -3.65 -17.12 -6.81
CA ASN A 22 -3.35 -17.40 -8.22
C ASN A 22 -4.62 -17.88 -8.97
N ALA A 23 -4.48 -18.21 -10.26
CA ALA A 23 -5.57 -18.70 -11.10
C ALA A 23 -6.23 -19.98 -10.55
N GLU A 24 -5.44 -20.83 -9.90
CA GLU A 24 -5.80 -22.14 -9.31
C GLU A 24 -6.40 -22.01 -7.89
N GLY A 25 -6.37 -20.82 -7.29
CA GLY A 25 -6.91 -20.57 -5.94
C GLY A 25 -5.87 -20.66 -4.81
N ASN A 26 -4.60 -20.89 -5.12
CA ASN A 26 -3.52 -20.92 -4.12
C ASN A 26 -3.20 -19.51 -3.62
N VAL A 27 -3.03 -19.36 -2.31
CA VAL A 27 -2.68 -18.08 -1.66
C VAL A 27 -1.18 -17.84 -1.79
N PHE A 28 -0.79 -16.62 -2.12
CA PHE A 28 0.61 -16.22 -2.13
C PHE A 28 1.13 -16.02 -0.70
N SER A 29 2.31 -16.57 -0.42
CA SER A 29 3.05 -16.27 0.80
C SER A 29 3.51 -14.81 0.83
N ARG A 30 3.78 -14.31 2.04
CA ARG A 30 4.28 -12.93 2.24
C ARG A 30 5.59 -12.71 1.48
N GLU A 31 6.48 -13.69 1.47
CA GLU A 31 7.77 -13.62 0.81
C GLU A 31 7.62 -13.55 -0.72
N GLU A 32 6.75 -14.37 -1.31
CA GLU A 32 6.45 -14.30 -2.75
C GLU A 32 5.92 -12.91 -3.16
N ILE A 33 5.03 -12.32 -2.35
CA ILE A 33 4.48 -10.99 -2.62
C ILE A 33 5.60 -9.94 -2.58
N VAL A 34 6.39 -9.90 -1.50
CA VAL A 34 7.47 -8.91 -1.34
C VAL A 34 8.54 -9.06 -2.43
N ASN A 35 8.93 -10.30 -2.75
CA ASN A 35 9.90 -10.58 -3.81
C ASN A 35 9.36 -10.20 -5.19
N SER A 36 8.06 -10.32 -5.45
CA SER A 36 7.46 -9.88 -6.71
C SER A 36 7.65 -8.38 -6.98
N TRP A 37 7.66 -7.56 -5.90
CA TRP A 37 7.91 -6.13 -6.00
C TRP A 37 9.36 -5.83 -6.35
N LYS A 38 10.33 -6.66 -5.93
CA LYS A 38 11.76 -6.48 -6.26
C LYS A 38 11.99 -6.36 -7.77
N VAL A 39 11.31 -7.20 -8.52
CA VAL A 39 11.45 -7.29 -9.99
C VAL A 39 10.55 -6.28 -10.70
N SER A 40 9.39 -5.98 -10.12
CA SER A 40 8.31 -5.27 -10.84
C SER A 40 8.21 -3.77 -10.52
N TYR A 41 8.72 -3.32 -9.38
CA TYR A 41 8.63 -1.90 -8.99
C TYR A 41 9.77 -1.09 -9.62
N ILE A 42 9.39 -0.14 -10.46
CA ILE A 42 10.30 0.87 -11.03
C ILE A 42 9.81 2.23 -10.53
N GLU A 43 10.67 2.93 -9.79
CA GLU A 43 10.37 4.29 -9.32
C GLU A 43 10.49 5.27 -10.48
N LYS A 44 9.35 5.81 -10.93
CA LYS A 44 9.29 6.87 -11.94
C LYS A 44 8.73 8.13 -11.30
N VAL A 45 9.29 9.27 -11.64
CA VAL A 45 8.79 10.58 -11.20
C VAL A 45 8.12 11.25 -12.38
N SER A 46 6.88 11.66 -12.18
CA SER A 46 6.12 12.47 -13.15
C SER A 46 6.45 13.94 -12.92
N ARG A 47 6.91 14.61 -13.98
CA ARG A 47 7.17 16.06 -14.03
C ARG A 47 5.98 16.83 -14.62
N ASN A 48 5.17 16.16 -15.44
CA ASN A 48 4.01 16.70 -16.15
C ASN A 48 2.79 15.77 -15.99
N GLU A 49 1.58 16.29 -16.19
CA GLU A 49 0.34 15.52 -15.99
C GLU A 49 0.22 14.26 -16.88
N ASP A 50 0.85 14.27 -18.05
CA ASP A 50 0.83 13.17 -19.02
C ASP A 50 1.86 12.06 -18.71
N GLU A 51 2.77 12.29 -17.77
CA GLU A 51 3.81 11.33 -17.41
C GLU A 51 3.32 10.33 -16.36
N ILE A 52 3.54 9.04 -16.62
CA ILE A 52 3.25 7.98 -15.65
C ILE A 52 4.36 7.94 -14.59
N GLY A 53 4.02 8.30 -13.36
CA GLY A 53 4.93 8.22 -12.22
C GLY A 53 4.38 8.88 -10.96
N LEU A 54 5.19 8.87 -9.91
CA LEU A 54 4.92 9.62 -8.68
C LEU A 54 4.98 11.12 -8.98
N ARG A 55 3.95 11.85 -8.60
CA ARG A 55 3.95 13.32 -8.67
C ARG A 55 4.98 13.86 -7.67
N LEU A 56 5.49 15.07 -7.91
CA LEU A 56 6.51 15.68 -7.06
C LEU A 56 6.20 15.65 -5.55
N PRO A 57 4.96 15.93 -5.07
CA PRO A 57 4.65 15.82 -3.65
C PRO A 57 4.81 14.39 -3.10
N GLN A 58 4.46 13.37 -3.89
CA GLN A 58 4.54 11.95 -3.51
C GLN A 58 5.99 11.48 -3.47
N PHE A 59 6.78 11.85 -4.49
CA PHE A 59 8.20 11.55 -4.56
C PHE A 59 8.99 12.24 -3.43
N GLY A 60 8.68 13.51 -3.16
CA GLY A 60 9.29 14.27 -2.06
C GLY A 60 8.98 13.64 -0.69
N ALA A 61 7.73 13.23 -0.46
CA ALA A 61 7.35 12.53 0.77
C ALA A 61 8.06 11.18 0.91
N LEU A 62 8.14 10.38 -0.16
CA LEU A 62 8.89 9.12 -0.14
C LEU A 62 10.37 9.34 0.17
N SER A 63 10.99 10.35 -0.43
CA SER A 63 12.38 10.73 -0.18
C SER A 63 12.60 11.14 1.28
N ALA A 64 11.68 11.92 1.86
CA ALA A 64 11.74 12.34 3.26
C ALA A 64 11.59 11.16 4.23
N ILE A 65 10.70 10.21 3.92
CA ILE A 65 10.54 8.97 4.71
C ILE A 65 11.84 8.17 4.72
N ARG A 66 12.47 7.96 3.54
CA ARG A 66 13.75 7.25 3.43
C ARG A 66 14.87 7.95 4.20
N ALA A 67 14.97 9.27 4.09
CA ALA A 67 15.98 10.05 4.82
C ALA A 67 15.80 9.93 6.34
N HIS A 68 14.55 9.97 6.81
CA HIS A 68 14.22 9.74 8.22
C HIS A 68 14.63 8.33 8.66
N TRP A 69 14.23 7.29 7.93
CA TRP A 69 14.57 5.89 8.28
C TRP A 69 16.05 5.55 8.19
N ALA A 70 16.82 6.25 7.35
CA ALA A 70 18.27 6.09 7.29
C ALA A 70 18.96 6.60 8.58
N THR A 71 18.29 7.44 9.37
CA THR A 71 18.90 8.12 10.53
C THR A 71 18.13 7.89 11.84
N SER A 72 16.88 7.45 11.80
CA SER A 72 16.02 7.27 12.96
C SER A 72 14.92 6.23 12.74
N ASN A 73 14.60 5.49 13.81
CA ASN A 73 13.43 4.60 13.89
C ASN A 73 12.28 5.21 14.70
N SER A 74 12.39 6.48 15.11
CA SER A 74 11.32 7.15 15.85
C SER A 74 10.07 7.34 14.99
N PRO A 75 8.87 7.42 15.59
CA PRO A 75 7.66 7.76 14.86
C PRO A 75 7.81 9.08 14.08
N ALA A 76 7.23 9.13 12.89
CA ALA A 76 7.23 10.31 12.02
C ALA A 76 5.81 10.67 11.58
N THR A 77 5.56 11.95 11.36
CA THR A 77 4.29 12.46 10.82
C THR A 77 4.55 13.06 9.45
N ILE A 78 3.84 12.55 8.44
CA ILE A 78 3.90 13.07 7.07
C ILE A 78 2.60 13.82 6.79
N VAL A 79 2.72 15.11 6.50
CA VAL A 79 1.59 15.98 6.15
C VAL A 79 1.59 16.20 4.64
N LEU A 80 0.51 15.77 3.99
CA LEU A 80 0.26 16.00 2.57
C LEU A 80 -1.03 16.82 2.42
N PRO A 81 -1.12 17.82 1.52
CA PRO A 81 -2.36 18.51 1.22
C PRO A 81 -3.44 17.60 0.60
N THR A 82 -4.69 18.05 0.54
CA THR A 82 -5.74 17.31 -0.19
C THR A 82 -5.44 17.30 -1.69
N GLY A 83 -5.73 16.19 -2.37
CA GLY A 83 -5.47 16.06 -3.81
C GLY A 83 -4.04 15.70 -4.21
N THR A 84 -3.08 15.62 -3.27
CA THR A 84 -1.68 15.28 -3.58
C THR A 84 -1.37 13.77 -3.50
N GLY A 85 -2.40 12.94 -3.33
CA GLY A 85 -2.30 11.48 -3.34
C GLY A 85 -1.63 10.88 -2.09
N LYS A 86 -2.29 11.04 -0.93
CA LYS A 86 -1.79 10.48 0.35
C LYS A 86 -1.77 8.95 0.32
N SER A 87 -2.81 8.33 -0.25
CA SER A 87 -2.89 6.88 -0.39
C SER A 87 -1.79 6.33 -1.31
N GLU A 88 -1.56 6.99 -2.44
CA GLU A 88 -0.53 6.63 -3.41
C GLU A 88 0.88 6.78 -2.81
N THR A 89 1.11 7.82 -2.00
CA THR A 89 2.37 7.96 -1.24
C THR A 89 2.57 6.81 -0.27
N MET A 90 1.51 6.42 0.47
CA MET A 90 1.55 5.27 1.38
C MET A 90 1.84 3.97 0.60
N TYR A 91 1.20 3.74 -0.53
CA TYR A 91 1.44 2.57 -1.37
C TYR A 91 2.85 2.55 -1.96
N ALA A 92 3.33 3.69 -2.46
CA ALA A 92 4.68 3.84 -2.95
C ALA A 92 5.70 3.51 -1.84
N THR A 93 5.45 3.97 -0.61
CA THR A 93 6.30 3.65 0.56
C THR A 93 6.30 2.15 0.85
N ILE A 94 5.13 1.52 1.00
CA ILE A 94 5.00 0.09 1.31
C ILE A 94 5.69 -0.76 0.24
N ILE A 95 5.39 -0.48 -1.02
CA ILE A 95 5.92 -1.25 -2.14
C ILE A 95 7.43 -1.02 -2.23
N SER A 96 7.88 0.24 -2.37
CA SER A 96 9.30 0.57 -2.59
C SER A 96 10.22 0.09 -1.48
N GLU A 97 9.81 0.27 -0.22
CA GLU A 97 10.56 -0.15 0.97
C GLU A 97 10.29 -1.60 1.36
N ARG A 98 9.53 -2.34 0.53
CA ARG A 98 9.30 -3.78 0.66
C ARG A 98 8.74 -4.15 2.04
N ILE A 99 7.84 -3.33 2.56
CA ILE A 99 7.26 -3.49 3.89
C ILE A 99 6.35 -4.72 3.89
N ALA A 100 6.78 -5.75 4.62
CA ALA A 100 6.17 -7.08 4.56
C ALA A 100 4.78 -7.15 5.24
N SER A 101 4.48 -6.21 6.14
CA SER A 101 3.17 -6.08 6.78
C SER A 101 2.94 -4.64 7.22
N THR A 102 1.76 -4.10 6.92
CA THR A 102 1.36 -2.74 7.29
C THR A 102 0.00 -2.76 7.94
N LEU A 103 -0.17 -2.05 9.06
CA LEU A 103 -1.46 -1.78 9.68
C LEU A 103 -1.87 -0.34 9.36
N VAL A 104 -3.07 -0.18 8.78
CA VAL A 104 -3.65 1.15 8.53
C VAL A 104 -4.94 1.30 9.32
N ILE A 105 -4.97 2.33 10.14
CA ILE A 105 -6.12 2.69 10.97
C ILE A 105 -6.80 3.90 10.33
N VAL A 106 -8.13 3.81 10.17
CA VAL A 106 -8.94 4.85 9.51
C VAL A 106 -10.19 5.15 10.35
N PRO A 107 -10.71 6.39 10.30
CA PRO A 107 -11.82 6.81 11.16
C PRO A 107 -13.20 6.32 10.70
N SER A 108 -13.32 5.62 9.57
CA SER A 108 -14.63 5.19 9.06
C SER A 108 -14.61 3.92 8.23
N ASN A 109 -15.76 3.23 8.23
CA ASN A 109 -16.02 2.05 7.39
C ASN A 109 -15.95 2.37 5.88
N LEU A 110 -16.31 3.59 5.47
CA LEU A 110 -16.21 4.02 4.07
C LEU A 110 -14.75 4.01 3.61
N LEU A 111 -13.85 4.60 4.40
CA LEU A 111 -12.43 4.58 4.10
C LEU A 111 -11.87 3.15 4.15
N ARG A 112 -12.27 2.34 5.15
CA ARG A 112 -11.86 0.94 5.25
C ARG A 112 -12.21 0.15 3.98
N ASN A 113 -13.43 0.29 3.48
CA ASN A 113 -13.87 -0.37 2.25
C ASN A 113 -13.11 0.14 1.01
N LYS A 114 -12.76 1.43 0.95
CA LYS A 114 -11.93 2.00 -0.12
C LYS A 114 -10.55 1.33 -0.17
N TYR A 115 -9.85 1.26 0.96
CA TYR A 115 -8.52 0.64 1.04
C TYR A 115 -8.56 -0.88 0.76
N LEU A 116 -9.62 -1.58 1.17
CA LEU A 116 -9.82 -2.99 0.82
C LEU A 116 -9.99 -3.19 -0.70
N LYS A 117 -10.69 -2.28 -1.37
CA LYS A 117 -10.89 -2.31 -2.84
C LYS A 117 -9.61 -1.96 -3.60
N GLU A 118 -8.79 -1.06 -3.07
CA GLU A 118 -7.48 -0.70 -3.62
C GLU A 118 -6.42 -1.81 -3.43
N ARG A 119 -6.77 -2.88 -2.67
CA ARG A 119 -6.08 -4.18 -2.62
C ARG A 119 -4.71 -4.21 -1.94
N VAL A 120 -4.41 -3.25 -1.06
CA VAL A 120 -3.06 -3.14 -0.49
C VAL A 120 -2.96 -3.57 0.98
N ILE A 121 -4.05 -3.72 1.74
CA ILE A 121 -3.93 -3.73 3.22
C ILE A 121 -4.92 -4.67 3.92
N LEU A 122 -4.41 -5.48 4.85
CA LEU A 122 -5.19 -6.15 5.89
C LEU A 122 -5.37 -5.18 7.06
N VAL A 123 -6.60 -4.76 7.33
CA VAL A 123 -6.93 -3.81 8.40
C VAL A 123 -7.65 -4.54 9.54
N TYR A 124 -7.08 -4.47 10.74
CA TYR A 124 -7.75 -4.77 12.01
C TYR A 124 -7.52 -3.67 13.04
N TYR A 125 -8.60 -3.09 13.56
CA TYR A 125 -8.78 -2.76 14.98
C TYR A 125 -10.28 -2.56 15.22
N GLN A 126 -10.81 -3.16 16.29
CA GLN A 126 -12.19 -2.96 16.77
C GLN A 126 -12.18 -1.98 17.94
N ASN A 127 -13.18 -1.09 17.97
CA ASN A 127 -13.91 -0.78 19.21
C ASN A 127 -15.30 -1.39 19.06
#